data_AF-A0A7Y5DPJ2-F1
#
_entry.id   AF-A0A7Y5DPJ2-F1
#
_cell.length_a   1.000
_cell.length_b   1.000
_cell.length_c   1.000
_cell.angle_alpha   90.00
_cell.angle_beta   90.00
_cell.angle_gamma   90.00
#
_symmetry.space_group_name_H-M   'P 1'
#
loop_
_entity.id
_entity.type
_entity.pdbx_description
1 polymer ?
#
loop_
_entity_poly.entity_id
_entity_poly.type
_entity_poly.pdbx_seq_one_letter_code
_entity_poly.pdbx_strand_id
1 'polypeptide(L)'
;MDSRRYLNILMLKITNRCNNRCIFCCDRKSHETIKDLNIDAITKCLDEQKQNFEVVHVIGGEPTMHPNFKQLIVNINNAGYKEIVLETNASLLNQPLINFLLNNKVKTFIVGSHTTSDQLYFNLTGNKNGLRNSFNGIKKTILSGGKVIVNIAVQKKNYKELKEIVASLNAIGVNDFVICSVIPPLFLDYSREEIFPVFSDIYPYILDTITSYKQVNFTLQYFPYCVIKNLEIYRNDSSQGAIHYIDINGILTPMKLDWTSHLTIKREECIKCKYNNVCNGVFKEYIDFMGWDEFLPVINEIKN
;
A
#
# COMPACT_ATOMS: atom_id res chain seq x y z
N MET A 1 -18.91 -12.73 18.61
CA MET A 1 -18.80 -11.26 18.59
C MET A 1 -17.35 -10.93 18.88
N ASP A 2 -16.59 -10.58 17.85
CA ASP A 2 -15.19 -10.18 17.99
C ASP A 2 -15.15 -8.79 18.64
N SER A 3 -14.68 -8.70 19.88
CA SER A 3 -14.66 -7.46 20.68
C SER A 3 -13.48 -6.55 20.35
N ARG A 4 -12.83 -6.74 19.19
CA ARG A 4 -11.77 -5.85 18.72
C ARG A 4 -12.38 -4.54 18.22
N ARG A 5 -12.21 -3.47 19.00
CA ARG A 5 -12.50 -2.10 18.56
C ARG A 5 -11.53 -1.75 17.43
N TYR A 6 -12.07 -1.57 16.24
CA TYR A 6 -11.31 -1.11 15.09
C TYR A 6 -10.97 0.37 15.24
N LEU A 7 -9.76 0.74 14.83
CA LEU A 7 -9.30 2.12 14.88
C LEU A 7 -9.76 2.85 13.62
N ASN A 8 -10.28 4.06 13.81
CA ASN A 8 -10.59 4.96 12.71
C ASN A 8 -9.30 5.66 12.27
N ILE A 9 -9.09 5.74 10.95
CA ILE A 9 -7.86 6.24 10.34
C ILE A 9 -8.16 7.50 9.53
N LEU A 10 -7.36 8.54 9.77
CA LEU A 10 -7.32 9.73 8.93
C LEU A 10 -6.09 9.65 8.01
N MET A 11 -6.32 9.37 6.73
CA MET A 11 -5.27 9.39 5.71
C MET A 11 -5.06 10.83 5.23
N LEU A 12 -3.81 11.29 5.26
CA LEU A 12 -3.46 12.68 5.02
C LEU A 12 -2.45 12.79 3.89
N LYS A 13 -2.90 13.25 2.71
CA LYS A 13 -2.02 13.52 1.56
C LYS A 13 -1.40 14.91 1.69
N ILE A 14 -0.11 14.97 2.06
CA ILE A 14 0.55 16.25 2.36
C ILE A 14 1.28 16.89 1.18
N THR A 15 1.67 16.12 0.17
CA THR A 15 2.43 16.65 -0.98
C THR A 15 2.22 15.81 -2.23
N ASN A 16 2.27 16.44 -3.40
CA ASN A 16 2.40 15.76 -4.69
C ASN A 16 3.87 15.56 -5.10
N ARG A 17 4.84 16.14 -4.39
CA ARG A 17 6.27 15.94 -4.67
C ARG A 17 6.61 14.49 -4.43
N CYS A 18 7.36 13.89 -5.35
CA CYS A 18 7.95 12.58 -5.16
C CYS A 18 9.34 12.58 -5.80
N ASN A 19 10.30 11.91 -5.20
CA ASN A 19 11.61 11.65 -5.81
C ASN A 19 11.64 10.34 -6.63
N ASN A 20 10.52 9.62 -6.67
CA ASN A 20 10.25 8.55 -7.63
C ASN A 20 9.22 9.03 -8.70
N ARG A 21 9.17 8.30 -9.81
CA ARG A 21 8.25 8.45 -10.95
C ARG A 21 7.75 7.07 -11.37
N CYS A 22 7.15 6.35 -10.42
CA CYS A 22 6.78 4.95 -10.62
C CYS A 22 5.77 4.76 -11.76
N ILE A 23 6.05 3.83 -12.67
CA ILE A 23 5.18 3.54 -13.82
C ILE A 23 3.83 2.94 -13.40
N PHE A 24 3.78 2.36 -12.19
CA PHE A 24 2.62 1.70 -11.58
C PHE A 24 1.96 2.54 -10.47
N CYS A 25 2.34 3.81 -10.29
CA CYS A 25 1.74 4.67 -9.26
C CYS A 25 0.29 5.02 -9.62
N CYS A 26 -0.66 4.72 -8.73
CA CYS A 26 -2.07 5.06 -8.91
C CYS A 26 -2.34 6.57 -8.86
N ASP A 27 -1.40 7.37 -8.34
CA ASP A 27 -1.50 8.82 -8.15
C ASP A 27 -0.53 9.60 -9.06
N ARG A 28 -0.01 8.94 -10.12
CA ARG A 28 1.06 9.46 -10.99
C ARG A 28 0.77 10.87 -11.55
N LYS A 29 -0.45 11.11 -12.01
CA LYS A 29 -0.87 12.41 -12.58
C LYS A 29 -0.73 13.56 -11.59
N SER A 30 -0.93 13.31 -10.30
CA SER A 30 -0.80 14.37 -9.31
C SER A 30 0.63 14.92 -9.24
N HIS A 31 1.63 14.12 -9.59
CA HIS A 31 3.04 14.53 -9.60
C HIS A 31 3.40 15.49 -10.74
N GLU A 32 2.52 15.68 -11.73
CA GLU A 32 2.70 16.67 -12.80
C GLU A 32 2.56 18.10 -12.29
N THR A 33 1.85 18.29 -11.17
CA THR A 33 1.69 19.59 -10.51
C THR A 33 2.26 19.53 -9.11
N ILE A 34 3.29 20.35 -8.87
CA ILE A 34 3.86 20.49 -7.54
C ILE A 34 2.86 21.25 -6.67
N LYS A 35 2.27 20.53 -5.72
CA LYS A 35 1.34 21.07 -4.74
C LYS A 35 1.64 20.46 -3.39
N ASP A 36 1.53 21.30 -2.37
CA ASP A 36 1.82 20.99 -0.98
C ASP A 36 0.58 21.40 -0.16
N LEU A 37 0.18 20.59 0.80
CA LEU A 37 -0.96 20.88 1.67
C LEU A 37 -0.60 22.05 2.59
N ASN A 38 -1.51 23.02 2.70
CA ASN A 38 -1.30 24.16 3.58
C ASN A 38 -1.34 23.70 5.06
N ILE A 39 -0.26 24.00 5.81
CA ILE A 39 -0.09 23.62 7.23
C ILE A 39 -1.19 24.19 8.13
N ASP A 40 -1.57 25.45 7.92
CA ASP A 40 -2.51 26.14 8.79
C ASP A 40 -3.90 25.50 8.66
N ALA A 41 -4.28 25.20 7.41
CA ALA A 41 -5.54 24.52 7.11
C ALA A 41 -5.61 23.12 7.76
N ILE A 42 -4.51 22.36 7.69
CA ILE A 42 -4.51 20.99 8.24
C ILE A 42 -4.42 20.96 9.77
N THR A 43 -3.73 21.91 10.40
CA THR A 43 -3.58 21.93 11.87
C THR A 43 -4.95 22.06 12.54
N LYS A 44 -5.80 22.97 12.04
CA LYS A 44 -7.18 23.10 12.50
C LYS A 44 -7.99 21.82 12.27
N CYS A 45 -7.88 21.23 11.08
CA CYS A 45 -8.59 19.99 10.76
C CYS A 45 -8.16 18.83 11.67
N LEU A 46 -6.86 18.67 11.95
CA LEU A 46 -6.33 17.65 12.85
C LEU A 46 -6.91 17.80 14.27
N ASP A 47 -7.06 19.02 14.77
CA ASP A 47 -7.65 19.27 16.07
C ASP A 47 -9.16 18.99 16.12
N GLU A 48 -9.89 19.31 15.04
CA GLU A 48 -11.32 19.03 14.93
C GLU A 48 -11.62 17.53 14.81
N GLN A 49 -10.71 16.76 14.21
CA GLN A 49 -10.92 15.35 13.88
C GLN A 49 -10.34 14.35 14.90
N LYS A 50 -9.56 14.81 15.90
CA LYS A 50 -8.88 13.92 16.87
C LYS A 50 -9.81 13.07 17.75
N GLN A 51 -11.08 13.44 17.88
CA GLN A 51 -12.09 12.64 18.60
C GLN A 51 -12.72 11.57 17.70
N ASN A 52 -12.64 11.74 16.37
CA ASN A 52 -13.25 10.84 15.38
C ASN A 52 -12.27 9.78 14.89
N PHE A 53 -10.97 10.09 14.89
CA PHE A 53 -9.90 9.23 14.38
C PHE A 53 -8.82 9.00 15.43
N GLU A 54 -8.35 7.77 15.52
CA GLU A 54 -7.28 7.39 16.44
C GLU A 54 -5.90 7.36 15.78
N VAL A 55 -5.85 7.16 14.46
CA VAL A 55 -4.61 6.99 13.69
C VAL A 55 -4.53 8.05 12.61
N VAL A 56 -3.38 8.70 12.46
CA VAL A 56 -3.07 9.52 11.28
C VAL A 56 -2.09 8.78 10.40
N HIS A 57 -2.49 8.55 9.15
CA HIS A 57 -1.65 7.92 8.14
C HIS A 57 -1.15 9.01 7.17
N VAL A 58 0.12 9.38 7.31
CA VAL A 58 0.75 10.43 6.52
C VAL A 58 1.24 9.84 5.20
N ILE A 59 0.66 10.33 4.10
CA ILE A 59 0.90 9.88 2.73
C ILE A 59 1.15 11.07 1.81
N GLY A 60 1.39 10.81 0.52
CA GLY A 60 1.78 11.84 -0.45
C GLY A 60 2.28 11.23 -1.75
N GLY A 61 3.04 12.00 -2.52
CA GLY A 61 4.03 11.43 -3.42
C GLY A 61 5.16 10.77 -2.62
N GLU A 62 6.00 11.59 -2.00
CA GLU A 62 6.95 11.18 -0.96
C GLU A 62 6.81 12.20 0.18
N PRO A 63 6.17 11.87 1.31
CA PRO A 63 5.88 12.84 2.37
C PRO A 63 7.11 13.58 2.87
N THR A 64 8.27 12.92 2.90
CA THR A 64 9.53 13.51 3.36
C THR A 64 10.05 14.63 2.45
N MET A 65 9.49 14.80 1.24
CA MET A 65 9.77 15.91 0.32
C MET A 65 8.96 17.18 0.60
N HIS A 66 7.96 17.13 1.49
CA HIS A 66 7.18 18.32 1.83
C HIS A 66 8.07 19.35 2.54
N PRO A 67 8.09 20.64 2.12
CA PRO A 67 9.01 21.64 2.66
C PRO A 67 8.89 21.84 4.18
N ASN A 68 7.69 21.59 4.72
CA ASN A 68 7.40 21.70 6.15
C ASN A 68 7.08 20.36 6.81
N PHE A 69 7.60 19.25 6.28
CA PHE A 69 7.33 17.89 6.77
C PHE A 69 7.50 17.74 8.28
N LYS A 70 8.63 18.23 8.83
CA LYS A 70 8.90 18.14 10.28
C LYS A 70 7.86 18.90 11.11
N GLN A 71 7.46 20.09 10.67
CA GLN A 71 6.43 20.86 11.36
C GLN A 71 5.09 20.13 11.38
N LEU A 72 4.70 19.52 10.26
CA LEU A 72 3.47 18.71 10.19
C LEU A 72 3.49 17.53 11.16
N ILE A 73 4.62 16.80 11.24
CA ILE A 73 4.76 15.69 12.19
C ILE A 73 4.63 16.17 13.65
N VAL A 74 5.23 17.32 13.99
CA VAL A 74 5.06 17.93 15.32
C VAL A 74 3.60 18.28 15.59
N ASN A 75 2.90 18.89 14.62
CA ASN A 75 1.50 19.26 14.78
C ASN A 75 0.60 18.03 14.97
N ILE A 76 0.83 16.94 14.21
CA ILE A 76 0.08 15.69 14.36
C ILE A 76 0.33 15.06 15.74
N ASN A 77 1.59 15.02 16.20
CA ASN A 77 1.94 14.49 17.52
C ASN A 77 1.28 15.32 18.64
N ASN A 78 1.29 16.65 18.53
CA ASN A 78 0.66 17.56 19.49
C ASN A 78 -0.87 17.44 19.53
N ALA A 79 -1.51 17.10 18.40
CA ALA A 79 -2.95 16.88 18.34
C ALA A 79 -3.40 15.65 19.16
N GLY A 80 -2.48 14.74 19.50
CA GLY A 80 -2.73 13.67 20.48
C GLY A 80 -3.33 12.38 19.89
N TYR A 81 -3.15 12.13 18.59
CA TYR A 81 -3.50 10.85 17.97
C TYR A 81 -2.77 9.67 18.62
N LYS A 82 -3.40 8.50 18.67
CA LYS A 82 -2.83 7.30 19.30
C LYS A 82 -1.64 6.75 18.52
N GLU A 83 -1.69 6.86 17.20
CA GLU A 83 -0.65 6.37 16.31
C GLU A 83 -0.45 7.30 15.11
N ILE A 84 0.80 7.45 14.70
CA ILE A 84 1.17 8.10 13.44
C ILE A 84 1.87 7.06 12.58
N VAL A 85 1.31 6.80 11.42
CA VAL A 85 1.86 5.91 10.39
C VAL A 85 2.42 6.77 9.26
N LEU A 86 3.62 6.45 8.78
CA LEU A 86 4.23 7.11 7.64
C LEU A 86 4.33 6.15 6.45
N GLU A 87 3.71 6.49 5.33
CA GLU A 87 3.92 5.80 4.05
C GLU A 87 5.02 6.51 3.26
N THR A 88 6.09 5.80 2.90
CA THR A 88 7.28 6.40 2.28
C THR A 88 8.00 5.39 1.39
N ASN A 89 8.77 5.85 0.41
CA ASN A 89 9.70 4.98 -0.33
C ASN A 89 11.02 4.73 0.45
N ALA A 90 11.17 5.31 1.64
CA ALA A 90 12.30 5.19 2.56
C ALA A 90 13.66 5.71 2.05
N SER A 91 13.75 6.20 0.81
CA SER A 91 15.03 6.61 0.20
C SER A 91 15.65 7.87 0.83
N LEU A 92 14.88 8.65 1.58
CA LEU A 92 15.34 9.85 2.30
C LEU A 92 15.48 9.62 3.82
N LEU A 93 15.20 8.41 4.32
CA LEU A 93 15.30 8.08 5.74
C LEU A 93 16.76 7.92 6.18
N ASN A 94 17.39 9.04 6.50
CA ASN A 94 18.67 9.09 7.19
C ASN A 94 18.51 9.04 8.72
N GLN A 95 19.60 8.78 9.45
CA GLN A 95 19.54 8.62 10.91
C GLN A 95 18.96 9.85 11.64
N PRO A 96 19.34 11.10 11.31
CA PRO A 96 18.72 12.27 11.91
C PRO A 96 17.20 12.35 11.70
N LEU A 97 16.71 12.01 10.50
CA LEU A 97 15.28 12.01 10.20
C LEU A 97 14.55 10.90 10.97
N ILE A 98 15.12 9.68 11.01
CA ILE A 98 14.57 8.55 11.76
C ILE A 98 14.44 8.89 13.25
N ASN A 99 15.50 9.44 13.85
CA ASN A 99 15.48 9.85 15.26
C ASN A 99 14.40 10.91 15.52
N PHE A 100 14.29 11.91 14.62
CA PHE A 100 13.24 12.92 14.70
C PHE A 100 11.83 12.31 14.65
N LEU A 101 11.59 11.38 13.74
CA LEU A 101 10.29 10.72 13.55
C LEU A 101 9.91 9.89 14.78
N LEU A 102 10.83 9.07 15.31
CA LEU A 102 10.61 8.25 16.49
C LEU A 102 10.37 9.09 17.75
N ASN A 103 11.12 10.19 17.93
CA ASN A 103 10.90 11.14 19.03
C ASN A 103 9.53 11.84 18.95
N ASN A 104 8.94 11.92 17.75
CA ASN A 104 7.59 12.42 17.53
C ASN A 104 6.54 11.30 17.37
N LYS A 105 6.82 10.12 17.92
CA LYS A 105 5.90 8.96 17.99
C LYS A 105 5.45 8.38 16.64
N VAL A 106 6.17 8.67 15.55
CA VAL A 106 6.00 7.95 14.28
C VAL A 106 6.72 6.61 14.43
N LYS A 107 5.96 5.56 14.75
CA LYS A 107 6.50 4.24 15.06
C LYS A 107 6.30 3.21 13.96
N THR A 108 5.30 3.41 13.10
CA THR A 108 4.96 2.48 12.01
C THR A 108 5.26 3.13 10.67
N PHE A 109 6.04 2.43 9.86
CA PHE A 109 6.48 2.86 8.54
C PHE A 109 5.99 1.85 7.51
N ILE A 110 5.16 2.29 6.58
CA ILE A 110 4.76 1.50 5.41
C ILE A 110 5.68 1.88 4.27
N VAL A 111 6.45 0.92 3.75
CA VAL A 111 7.51 1.18 2.78
C VAL A 111 7.27 0.45 1.48
N GLY A 112 7.20 1.20 0.37
CA GLY A 112 7.15 0.61 -0.97
C GLY A 112 8.53 0.07 -1.40
N SER A 113 8.63 -1.24 -1.63
CA SER A 113 9.85 -1.88 -2.16
C SER A 113 9.48 -3.07 -3.05
N HIS A 114 10.02 -3.12 -4.27
CA HIS A 114 9.41 -3.88 -5.37
C HIS A 114 10.35 -4.80 -6.16
N THR A 115 11.65 -4.79 -5.86
CA THR A 115 12.68 -5.59 -6.55
C THR A 115 13.97 -5.55 -5.73
N THR A 116 14.91 -6.47 -6.01
CA THR A 116 16.29 -6.49 -5.51
C THR A 116 17.30 -5.97 -6.54
N SER A 117 16.87 -5.69 -7.77
CA SER A 117 17.71 -5.24 -8.88
C SER A 117 17.71 -3.71 -9.01
N ASP A 118 18.88 -3.08 -8.95
CA ASP A 118 19.03 -1.62 -9.16
C ASP A 118 18.51 -1.20 -10.55
N GLN A 119 18.76 -2.01 -11.58
CA GLN A 119 18.30 -1.72 -12.93
C GLN A 119 16.77 -1.80 -13.03
N LEU A 120 16.18 -2.85 -12.45
CA LEU A 120 14.73 -2.98 -12.45
C LEU A 120 14.08 -1.86 -11.63
N TYR A 121 14.66 -1.52 -10.48
CA TYR A 121 14.18 -0.43 -9.64
C TYR A 121 14.21 0.90 -10.40
N PHE A 122 15.29 1.20 -11.12
CA PHE A 122 15.37 2.39 -11.97
C PHE A 122 14.30 2.38 -13.07
N ASN A 123 14.11 1.26 -13.76
CA ASN A 123 13.09 1.14 -14.79
C ASN A 123 11.66 1.31 -14.25
N LEU A 124 11.42 0.82 -13.03
CA LEU A 124 10.12 0.86 -12.38
C LEU A 124 9.80 2.22 -11.76
N THR A 125 10.80 2.92 -11.23
CA THR A 125 10.64 4.11 -10.37
C THR A 125 11.29 5.38 -10.90
N GLY A 126 12.14 5.30 -11.91
CA GLY A 126 12.97 6.41 -12.40
C GLY A 126 14.10 6.86 -11.47
N ASN A 127 14.30 6.20 -10.32
CA ASN A 127 15.28 6.64 -9.31
C ASN A 127 16.50 5.69 -9.24
N LYS A 128 17.60 6.11 -9.87
CA LYS A 128 18.81 5.30 -10.06
C LYS A 128 19.46 4.81 -8.77
N ASN A 129 19.37 5.57 -7.69
CA ASN A 129 19.98 5.22 -6.40
C ASN A 129 18.92 4.86 -5.33
N GLY A 130 17.65 4.80 -5.73
CA GLY A 130 16.54 4.71 -4.79
C GLY A 130 16.48 3.38 -4.04
N LEU A 131 16.83 2.27 -4.70
CA LEU A 131 16.81 0.93 -4.07
C LEU A 131 17.77 0.86 -2.89
N ARG A 132 19.06 1.15 -3.14
CA ARG A 132 20.09 1.15 -2.10
C ARG A 132 19.74 2.09 -0.94
N ASN A 133 19.24 3.28 -1.26
CA ASN A 133 18.84 4.25 -0.25
C ASN A 133 17.64 3.76 0.57
N SER A 134 16.63 3.16 -0.08
CA SER A 134 15.45 2.59 0.55
C SER A 134 15.83 1.45 1.50
N PHE A 135 16.63 0.48 1.06
CA PHE A 135 17.10 -0.63 1.90
C PHE A 135 17.89 -0.14 3.11
N ASN A 136 18.76 0.86 2.92
CA ASN A 136 19.49 1.49 4.03
C ASN A 136 18.55 2.20 5.01
N GLY A 137 17.54 2.91 4.51
CA GLY A 137 16.51 3.57 5.30
C GLY A 137 15.68 2.59 6.12
N ILE A 138 15.23 1.49 5.49
CA ILE A 138 14.50 0.39 6.14
C ILE A 138 15.35 -0.20 7.26
N LYS A 139 16.59 -0.62 6.97
CA LYS A 139 17.48 -1.22 7.95
C LYS A 139 17.72 -0.30 9.15
N LYS A 140 18.02 0.98 8.92
CA LYS A 140 18.24 1.95 10.00
C LYS A 140 16.98 2.19 10.84
N THR A 141 15.81 2.21 10.21
CA THR A 141 14.53 2.40 10.89
C THR A 141 14.27 1.24 11.86
N ILE A 142 14.46 -0.01 11.38
CA ILE A 142 14.32 -1.22 12.21
C ILE A 142 15.33 -1.20 13.36
N LEU A 143 16.61 -0.94 13.08
CA LEU A 143 17.66 -0.88 14.12
C LEU A 143 17.42 0.21 15.16
N SER A 144 16.66 1.25 14.81
CA SER A 144 16.29 2.34 15.73
C SER A 144 15.00 2.05 16.51
N GLY A 145 14.36 0.90 16.30
CA GLY A 145 13.13 0.48 16.99
C GLY A 145 11.83 0.86 16.29
N GLY A 146 11.89 1.31 15.03
CA GLY A 146 10.70 1.54 14.20
C GLY A 146 10.15 0.22 13.64
N LYS A 147 8.82 0.10 13.60
CA LYS A 147 8.13 -1.01 12.92
C LYS A 147 8.05 -0.70 11.42
N VAL A 148 8.55 -1.61 10.58
CA VAL A 148 8.47 -1.49 9.13
C VAL A 148 7.56 -2.58 8.55
N ILE A 149 6.58 -2.15 7.76
CA ILE A 149 5.74 -3.00 6.93
C ILE A 149 6.12 -2.71 5.48
N VAL A 150 6.47 -3.73 4.70
CA VAL A 150 6.83 -3.53 3.29
C VAL A 150 5.64 -3.82 2.38
N ASN A 151 5.28 -2.85 1.55
CA ASN A 151 4.31 -3.01 0.47
C ASN A 151 5.03 -3.37 -0.84
N ILE A 152 4.65 -4.49 -1.43
CA ILE A 152 5.16 -5.01 -2.70
C ILE A 152 4.03 -4.96 -3.74
N ALA A 153 4.07 -3.98 -4.64
CA ALA A 153 3.20 -3.92 -5.80
C ALA A 153 3.67 -4.91 -6.87
N VAL A 154 2.87 -5.96 -7.08
CA VAL A 154 3.19 -7.06 -8.01
C VAL A 154 2.85 -6.68 -9.44
N GLN A 155 3.85 -6.76 -10.31
CA GLN A 155 3.84 -6.36 -11.70
C GLN A 155 4.35 -7.49 -12.58
N LYS A 156 4.05 -7.42 -13.88
CA LYS A 156 4.59 -8.36 -14.88
C LYS A 156 6.12 -8.45 -14.86
N LYS A 157 6.79 -7.35 -14.51
CA LYS A 157 8.25 -7.26 -14.48
C LYS A 157 8.91 -7.81 -13.20
N ASN A 158 8.19 -7.98 -12.08
CA ASN A 158 8.79 -8.37 -10.79
C ASN A 158 8.19 -9.62 -10.12
N TYR A 159 7.06 -10.17 -10.57
CA TYR A 159 6.38 -11.25 -9.85
C TYR A 159 7.26 -12.50 -9.66
N LYS A 160 8.21 -12.74 -10.57
CA LYS A 160 9.17 -13.84 -10.49
C LYS A 160 10.23 -13.66 -9.38
N GLU A 161 10.46 -12.42 -8.95
CA GLU A 161 11.42 -12.06 -7.90
C GLU A 161 10.79 -12.03 -6.50
N LEU A 162 9.49 -12.32 -6.34
CA LEU A 162 8.77 -12.17 -5.06
C LEU A 162 9.49 -12.83 -3.88
N LYS A 163 9.96 -14.07 -4.06
CA LYS A 163 10.69 -14.80 -3.04
C LYS A 163 12.00 -14.11 -2.67
N GLU A 164 12.75 -13.63 -3.67
CA GLU A 164 14.03 -12.95 -3.48
C GLU A 164 13.87 -11.59 -2.80
N ILE A 165 12.82 -10.84 -3.15
CA ILE A 165 12.45 -9.57 -2.51
C ILE A 165 12.19 -9.81 -1.02
N VAL A 166 11.33 -10.78 -0.70
CA VAL A 166 11.02 -11.13 0.70
C VAL A 166 12.27 -11.62 1.42
N ALA A 167 13.07 -12.50 0.81
CA ALA A 167 14.31 -12.99 1.39
C ALA A 167 15.26 -11.85 1.79
N SER A 168 15.49 -10.91 0.88
CA SER A 168 16.43 -9.80 1.05
C SER A 168 15.96 -8.82 2.12
N LEU A 169 14.65 -8.56 2.21
CA LEU A 169 14.07 -7.68 3.21
C LEU A 169 13.97 -8.35 4.58
N ASN A 170 13.64 -9.65 4.64
CA ASN A 170 13.64 -10.41 5.88
C ASN A 170 15.05 -10.52 6.47
N ALA A 171 16.08 -10.66 5.63
CA ALA A 171 17.48 -10.67 6.06
C ALA A 171 17.93 -9.36 6.75
N ILE A 172 17.24 -8.24 6.52
CA ILE A 172 17.48 -6.96 7.21
C ILE A 172 16.46 -6.67 8.32
N GLY A 173 15.62 -7.64 8.68
CA GLY A 173 14.73 -7.60 9.85
C GLY A 173 13.26 -7.28 9.55
N VAL A 174 12.84 -7.19 8.29
CA VAL A 174 11.41 -7.01 7.94
C VAL A 174 10.65 -8.30 8.23
N ASN A 175 9.54 -8.20 8.97
CA ASN A 175 8.66 -9.33 9.29
C ASN A 175 7.22 -9.14 8.84
N ASP A 176 6.84 -7.96 8.36
CA ASP A 176 5.48 -7.65 7.92
C ASP A 176 5.51 -7.26 6.44
N PHE A 177 4.80 -8.02 5.61
CA PHE A 177 4.73 -7.81 4.16
C PHE A 177 3.28 -7.71 3.70
N VAL A 178 3.01 -6.71 2.87
CA VAL A 178 1.78 -6.61 2.09
C VAL A 178 2.14 -6.85 0.64
N ILE A 179 1.64 -7.92 0.06
CA ILE A 179 1.74 -8.17 -1.37
C ILE A 179 0.43 -7.67 -1.97
N CYS A 180 0.51 -6.64 -2.82
CA CYS A 180 -0.66 -6.05 -3.45
C CYS A 180 -0.62 -6.23 -4.97
N SER A 181 -1.77 -6.60 -5.55
CA SER A 181 -1.95 -6.46 -6.98
C SER A 181 -1.91 -4.97 -7.34
N VAL A 182 -1.30 -4.63 -8.47
CA VAL A 182 -1.39 -3.27 -9.00
C VAL A 182 -2.85 -2.96 -9.25
N ILE A 183 -3.33 -1.90 -8.61
CA ILE A 183 -4.62 -1.31 -8.93
C ILE A 183 -4.46 -0.67 -10.29
N PRO A 184 -5.33 -0.99 -11.26
CA PRO A 184 -5.23 -0.37 -12.54
C PRO A 184 -5.24 1.16 -12.42
N PRO A 185 -4.18 1.85 -12.89
CA PRO A 185 -4.20 3.28 -12.86
C PRO A 185 -5.30 3.71 -13.81
N LEU A 186 -6.23 4.51 -13.28
CA LEU A 186 -7.25 5.21 -14.07
C LEU A 186 -6.65 5.96 -15.27
N PHE A 187 -5.34 6.20 -15.25
CA PHE A 187 -4.59 6.90 -16.27
C PHE A 187 -3.21 6.26 -16.49
N LEU A 188 -3.01 5.64 -17.65
CA LEU A 188 -1.73 5.07 -18.07
C LEU A 188 -1.26 5.72 -19.37
N ASP A 189 -0.05 6.28 -19.35
CA ASP A 189 0.75 6.62 -20.57
C ASP A 189 1.60 5.42 -21.04
N TYR A 190 1.61 4.32 -20.27
CA TYR A 190 2.32 3.08 -20.58
C TYR A 190 1.34 2.02 -21.07
N SER A 191 1.84 1.06 -21.86
CA SER A 191 1.02 -0.07 -22.28
C SER A 191 0.59 -0.87 -21.04
N ARG A 192 -0.72 -1.12 -20.93
CA ARG A 192 -1.31 -1.93 -19.85
C ARG A 192 -0.62 -3.30 -19.77
N GLU A 193 -0.28 -3.85 -20.92
CA GLU A 193 0.44 -5.11 -21.10
C GLU A 193 1.83 -5.17 -20.46
N GLU A 194 2.49 -4.04 -20.22
CA GLU A 194 3.80 -4.00 -19.57
C GLU A 194 3.73 -4.05 -18.04
N ILE A 195 2.61 -3.62 -17.46
CA ILE A 195 2.46 -3.45 -16.02
C ILE A 195 1.67 -4.61 -15.42
N PHE A 196 0.52 -4.95 -16.01
CA PHE A 196 -0.36 -5.96 -15.43
C PHE A 196 0.10 -7.39 -15.76
N PRO A 197 0.40 -8.18 -14.73
CA PRO A 197 0.54 -9.62 -14.88
C PRO A 197 -0.83 -10.29 -14.99
N VAL A 198 -0.86 -11.50 -15.57
CA VAL A 198 -1.99 -12.42 -15.46
C VAL A 198 -1.98 -13.02 -14.05
N PHE A 199 -3.10 -13.05 -13.34
CA PHE A 199 -3.11 -13.51 -11.95
C PHE A 199 -2.69 -14.97 -11.81
N SER A 200 -3.09 -15.84 -12.74
CA SER A 200 -2.68 -17.25 -12.77
C SER A 200 -1.17 -17.43 -12.89
N ASP A 201 -0.46 -16.50 -13.54
CA ASP A 201 1.01 -16.54 -13.67
C ASP A 201 1.70 -16.15 -12.36
N ILE A 202 1.08 -15.26 -11.58
CA ILE A 202 1.63 -14.77 -10.31
C ILE A 202 1.40 -15.79 -9.18
N TYR A 203 0.24 -16.46 -9.19
CA TYR A 203 -0.21 -17.32 -8.09
C TYR A 203 0.87 -18.30 -7.59
N PRO A 204 1.58 -19.07 -8.46
CA PRO A 204 2.63 -19.98 -8.02
C PRO A 204 3.75 -19.29 -7.22
N TYR A 205 4.10 -18.06 -7.59
CA TYR A 205 5.16 -17.29 -6.94
C TYR A 205 4.71 -16.72 -5.59
N ILE A 206 3.45 -16.29 -5.45
CA ILE A 206 2.89 -15.91 -4.15
C ILE A 206 2.83 -17.12 -3.23
N LEU A 207 2.33 -18.26 -3.72
CA LEU A 207 2.23 -19.49 -2.96
C LEU A 207 3.60 -19.97 -2.48
N ASP A 208 4.60 -20.04 -3.37
CA ASP A 208 5.97 -20.43 -3.00
C ASP A 208 6.58 -19.46 -1.98
N THR A 209 6.38 -18.15 -2.15
CA THR A 209 6.91 -17.14 -1.22
C THR A 209 6.30 -17.29 0.18
N ILE A 210 4.97 -17.35 0.28
CA ILE A 210 4.27 -17.47 1.57
C ILE A 210 4.61 -18.81 2.25
N THR A 211 4.67 -19.91 1.49
CA THR A 211 4.99 -21.23 2.05
C THR A 211 6.45 -21.35 2.48
N SER A 212 7.37 -20.63 1.83
CA SER A 212 8.80 -20.60 2.16
C SER A 212 9.13 -19.71 3.37
N TYR A 213 8.29 -18.70 3.66
CA TYR A 213 8.53 -17.71 4.71
C TYR A 213 7.39 -17.67 5.76
N LYS A 214 6.94 -18.82 6.25
CA LYS A 214 5.82 -18.91 7.22
C LYS A 214 6.03 -18.16 8.54
N GLN A 215 7.28 -17.84 8.87
CA GLN A 215 7.66 -17.08 10.07
C GLN A 215 7.40 -15.58 9.97
N VAL A 216 7.13 -15.05 8.76
CA VAL A 216 6.79 -13.63 8.56
C VAL A 216 5.29 -13.47 8.33
N ASN A 217 4.78 -12.27 8.59
CA ASN A 217 3.39 -11.93 8.39
C ASN A 217 3.18 -11.48 6.95
N PHE A 218 2.17 -12.07 6.30
CA PHE A 218 1.73 -11.67 4.96
C PHE A 218 0.31 -11.14 4.98
N THR A 219 0.06 -10.12 4.18
CA THR A 219 -1.28 -9.68 3.78
C THR A 219 -1.33 -9.60 2.26
N LEU A 220 -2.37 -10.16 1.66
CA LEU A 220 -2.67 -10.05 0.23
C LEU A 220 -3.73 -8.97 0.03
N GLN A 221 -3.42 -7.99 -0.83
CA GLN A 221 -4.33 -6.90 -1.18
C GLN A 221 -4.67 -6.88 -2.66
N TYR A 222 -5.93 -6.55 -2.96
CA TYR A 222 -6.49 -6.35 -4.29
C TYR A 222 -6.45 -7.59 -5.20
N PHE A 223 -6.32 -8.78 -4.60
CA PHE A 223 -6.43 -10.05 -5.31
C PHE A 223 -7.87 -10.56 -5.25
N PRO A 224 -8.49 -10.93 -6.39
CA PRO A 224 -9.76 -11.65 -6.38
C PRO A 224 -9.61 -13.02 -5.69
N TYR A 225 -10.57 -13.40 -4.83
CA TYR A 225 -10.48 -14.66 -4.09
C TYR A 225 -10.32 -15.90 -4.99
N CYS A 226 -10.88 -15.87 -6.20
CA CYS A 226 -10.82 -16.96 -7.16
C CYS A 226 -9.42 -17.23 -7.74
N VAL A 227 -8.47 -16.28 -7.63
CA VAL A 227 -7.11 -16.44 -8.16
C VAL A 227 -6.06 -16.69 -7.09
N ILE A 228 -6.47 -16.75 -5.81
CA ILE A 228 -5.58 -16.99 -4.65
C ILE A 228 -6.05 -18.20 -3.83
N LYS A 229 -6.47 -19.28 -4.50
CA LYS A 229 -6.95 -20.51 -3.83
C LYS A 229 -5.94 -20.98 -2.77
N ASN A 230 -6.41 -21.37 -1.59
CA ASN A 230 -5.62 -21.77 -0.42
C ASN A 230 -4.84 -20.64 0.29
N LEU A 231 -4.93 -19.40 -0.20
CA LEU A 231 -4.29 -18.23 0.40
C LEU A 231 -5.33 -17.19 0.87
N GLU A 232 -6.61 -17.55 0.91
CA GLU A 232 -7.71 -16.63 1.20
C GLU A 232 -7.64 -16.07 2.63
N ILE A 233 -6.99 -16.79 3.56
CA ILE A 233 -6.75 -16.34 4.93
C ILE A 233 -5.80 -15.14 5.01
N TYR A 234 -4.95 -14.95 4.00
CA TYR A 234 -4.00 -13.83 3.94
C TYR A 234 -4.65 -12.59 3.31
N ARG A 235 -5.82 -12.73 2.67
CA ARG A 235 -6.45 -11.64 1.91
C ARG A 235 -7.13 -10.65 2.85
N ASN A 236 -6.75 -9.37 2.77
CA ASN A 236 -7.41 -8.31 3.51
C ASN A 236 -7.34 -6.95 2.79
N ASP A 237 -8.46 -6.55 2.20
CA ASP A 237 -8.65 -5.22 1.61
C ASP A 237 -9.40 -4.26 2.53
N SER A 238 -9.92 -4.75 3.65
CA SER A 238 -10.84 -4.03 4.51
C SER A 238 -10.10 -3.46 5.71
N SER A 239 -10.15 -2.15 5.88
CA SER A 239 -10.07 -1.59 7.24
C SER A 239 -11.39 -1.86 7.92
N GLN A 240 -11.39 -2.48 9.09
CA GLN A 240 -12.65 -2.70 9.82
C GLN A 240 -13.12 -1.45 10.58
N GLY A 241 -12.30 -0.38 10.61
CA GLY A 241 -12.64 0.98 11.09
C GLY A 241 -12.86 1.99 9.96
N ALA A 242 -13.40 3.16 10.28
CA ALA A 242 -13.65 4.22 9.30
C ALA A 242 -12.34 4.81 8.79
N ILE A 243 -12.18 4.92 7.46
CA ILE A 243 -11.09 5.68 6.84
C ILE A 243 -11.66 6.96 6.27
N HIS A 244 -11.10 8.10 6.65
CA HIS A 244 -11.32 9.35 5.92
C HIS A 244 -10.01 9.80 5.29
N TYR A 245 -10.12 10.39 4.11
CA TYR A 245 -9.00 10.86 3.33
C TYR A 245 -9.06 12.39 3.21
N ILE A 246 -7.97 13.06 3.55
CA ILE A 246 -7.75 14.47 3.30
C ILE A 246 -6.85 14.59 2.07
N ASP A 247 -7.39 15.19 1.02
CA ASP A 247 -6.66 15.41 -0.23
C ASP A 247 -5.67 16.59 -0.11
N ILE A 248 -4.92 16.83 -1.19
CA ILE A 248 -3.93 17.92 -1.26
C ILE A 248 -4.55 19.33 -1.16
N ASN A 249 -5.87 19.45 -1.30
CA ASN A 249 -6.61 20.70 -1.16
C ASN A 249 -7.15 20.89 0.27
N GLY A 250 -6.96 19.91 1.16
CA GLY A 250 -7.52 19.92 2.51
C GLY A 250 -8.98 19.46 2.58
N ILE A 251 -9.50 18.83 1.51
CA ILE A 251 -10.88 18.35 1.47
C ILE A 251 -10.97 16.98 2.15
N LEU A 252 -11.72 16.91 3.24
CA LEU A 252 -12.02 15.68 3.96
C LEU A 252 -13.12 14.90 3.23
N THR A 253 -12.80 13.69 2.78
CA THR A 253 -13.73 12.78 2.12
C THR A 253 -13.78 11.45 2.88
N PRO A 254 -14.96 10.95 3.28
CA PRO A 254 -15.10 9.59 3.79
C PRO A 254 -14.64 8.61 2.70
N MET A 255 -13.61 7.82 2.99
CA MET A 255 -13.22 6.72 2.13
C MET A 255 -14.16 5.56 2.47
N LYS A 256 -14.90 5.07 1.46
CA LYS A 256 -15.70 3.85 1.67
C LYS A 256 -14.76 2.74 2.14
N LEU A 257 -15.24 1.90 3.06
CA LEU A 257 -14.52 0.72 3.56
C LEU A 257 -13.97 -0.16 2.43
N ASP A 258 -14.69 -0.15 1.30
CA ASP A 258 -14.26 -0.65 0.00
C ASP A 258 -14.21 0.51 -1.01
N TRP A 259 -13.15 1.30 -0.95
CA TRP A 259 -12.97 2.41 -1.90
C TRP A 259 -12.81 1.90 -3.33
N THR A 260 -12.42 0.65 -3.54
CA THR A 260 -12.29 0.03 -4.86
C THR A 260 -13.63 -0.43 -5.46
N SER A 261 -14.73 -0.43 -4.69
CA SER A 261 -16.02 -1.01 -5.11
C SER A 261 -16.57 -0.45 -6.42
N HIS A 262 -16.27 0.81 -6.72
CA HIS A 262 -16.73 1.52 -7.91
C HIS A 262 -15.83 1.29 -9.13
N LEU A 263 -14.65 0.69 -8.91
CA LEU A 263 -13.68 0.32 -9.93
C LEU A 263 -13.77 -1.16 -10.29
N THR A 264 -14.50 -1.96 -9.52
CA THR A 264 -14.60 -3.41 -9.69
C THR A 264 -15.97 -3.85 -10.22
N ILE A 265 -16.00 -4.99 -10.88
CA ILE A 265 -17.19 -5.60 -11.47
C ILE A 265 -17.26 -7.10 -11.12
N LYS A 266 -18.48 -7.63 -11.08
CA LYS A 266 -18.79 -9.06 -10.99
C LYS A 266 -19.58 -9.48 -12.23
N ARG A 267 -19.33 -10.69 -12.73
CA ARG A 267 -20.16 -11.34 -13.75
C ARG A 267 -21.27 -12.18 -13.12
N GLU A 268 -22.24 -12.61 -13.91
CA GLU A 268 -23.40 -13.37 -13.42
C GLU A 268 -22.99 -14.60 -12.62
N GLU A 269 -21.96 -15.32 -13.06
CA GLU A 269 -21.45 -16.53 -12.43
C GLU A 269 -20.88 -16.29 -11.03
N CYS A 270 -20.50 -15.05 -10.69
CA CYS A 270 -20.03 -14.70 -9.35
C CYS A 270 -21.09 -14.95 -8.28
N ILE A 271 -22.39 -14.98 -8.63
CA ILE A 271 -23.47 -15.27 -7.67
C ILE A 271 -23.32 -16.66 -7.03
N LYS A 272 -22.67 -17.60 -7.73
CA LYS A 272 -22.42 -18.98 -7.26
C LYS A 272 -21.16 -19.10 -6.40
N CYS A 273 -20.35 -18.05 -6.30
CA CYS A 273 -19.09 -18.05 -5.56
C CYS A 273 -19.35 -17.95 -4.05
N LYS A 274 -18.68 -18.79 -3.25
CA LYS A 274 -18.75 -18.74 -1.78
C LYS A 274 -18.29 -17.39 -1.21
N TYR A 275 -17.47 -16.64 -1.96
CA TYR A 275 -17.00 -15.31 -1.58
C TYR A 275 -17.84 -14.16 -2.15
N ASN A 276 -19.01 -14.41 -2.75
CA ASN A 276 -19.80 -13.37 -3.42
C ASN A 276 -20.12 -12.18 -2.49
N ASN A 277 -20.38 -12.41 -1.21
CA ASN A 277 -20.78 -11.35 -0.27
C ASN A 277 -19.61 -10.50 0.23
N VAL A 278 -18.36 -10.96 0.08
CA VAL A 278 -17.16 -10.30 0.64
C VAL A 278 -16.11 -9.94 -0.42
N CYS A 279 -16.26 -10.45 -1.65
CA CYS A 279 -15.44 -10.08 -2.79
C CYS A 279 -16.01 -8.83 -3.44
N ASN A 280 -15.17 -7.85 -3.77
CA ASN A 280 -15.60 -6.63 -4.44
C ASN A 280 -15.68 -6.82 -5.97
N GLY A 281 -15.18 -7.95 -6.47
CA GLY A 281 -15.09 -8.26 -7.90
C GLY A 281 -13.67 -8.11 -8.42
N VAL A 282 -13.55 -7.99 -9.74
CA VAL A 282 -12.30 -7.75 -10.46
C VAL A 282 -12.31 -6.32 -10.98
N PHE A 283 -11.18 -5.63 -11.03
CA PHE A 283 -11.13 -4.28 -11.62
C PHE A 283 -11.67 -4.31 -13.05
N LYS A 284 -12.62 -3.41 -13.36
CA LYS A 284 -13.24 -3.30 -14.67
C LYS A 284 -12.19 -3.14 -15.77
N GLU A 285 -11.20 -2.29 -15.51
CA GLU A 285 -10.10 -2.06 -16.44
C GLU A 285 -9.34 -3.34 -16.73
N TYR A 286 -9.10 -4.20 -15.73
CA TYR A 286 -8.46 -5.51 -15.94
C TYR A 286 -9.25 -6.38 -16.92
N ILE A 287 -10.57 -6.47 -16.70
CA ILE A 287 -11.47 -7.24 -17.55
C ILE A 287 -11.50 -6.68 -18.98
N ASP A 288 -11.47 -5.36 -19.15
CA ASP A 288 -11.51 -4.73 -20.46
C ASP A 288 -10.30 -5.11 -21.35
N PHE A 289 -9.15 -5.50 -20.78
CA PHE A 289 -7.97 -5.92 -21.56
C PHE A 289 -7.58 -7.41 -21.45
N MET A 290 -7.75 -8.08 -20.30
CA MET A 290 -7.43 -9.51 -20.16
C MET A 290 -8.64 -10.44 -20.32
N GLY A 291 -9.86 -9.93 -20.18
CA GLY A 291 -11.06 -10.75 -20.14
C GLY A 291 -11.26 -11.50 -18.81
N TRP A 292 -12.16 -12.50 -18.84
CA TRP A 292 -12.65 -13.19 -17.64
C TRP A 292 -12.04 -14.59 -17.43
N ASP A 293 -11.19 -15.06 -18.34
CA ASP A 293 -10.88 -16.49 -18.51
C ASP A 293 -10.29 -17.16 -17.26
N GLU A 294 -9.47 -16.44 -16.48
CA GLU A 294 -8.85 -16.98 -15.27
C GLU A 294 -9.74 -16.91 -14.00
N PHE A 295 -10.90 -16.24 -14.05
CA PHE A 295 -11.70 -15.96 -12.86
C PHE A 295 -12.84 -16.94 -12.67
N LEU A 296 -12.55 -18.12 -12.13
CA LEU A 296 -13.59 -19.12 -11.87
C LEU A 296 -14.22 -18.95 -10.46
N PRO A 297 -15.56 -18.90 -10.32
CA PRO A 297 -16.22 -18.87 -9.02
C PRO A 297 -15.71 -19.99 -8.10
N VAL A 298 -15.40 -19.64 -6.85
CA VAL A 298 -14.98 -20.63 -5.84
C VAL A 298 -16.24 -21.28 -5.28
N ILE A 299 -16.50 -22.53 -5.67
CA ILE A 299 -17.65 -23.31 -5.21
C ILE A 299 -17.23 -24.07 -3.94
N ASN A 300 -18.16 -24.27 -3.00
CA ASN A 300 -17.92 -25.18 -1.87
C ASN A 300 -17.73 -26.60 -2.43
N GLU A 301 -16.59 -27.22 -2.15
CA GLU A 301 -16.45 -28.65 -2.40
C GLU A 301 -17.49 -29.37 -1.54
N ILE A 302 -18.39 -30.12 -2.19
CA ILE A 302 -19.30 -31.03 -1.49
C ILE A 302 -18.38 -32.01 -0.78
N LYS A 303 -18.35 -31.95 0.55
CA LYS A 303 -17.74 -33.01 1.35
C LYS A 303 -18.54 -34.28 1.07
N ASN A 304 -18.04 -35.12 0.17
CA ASN A 304 -18.47 -36.52 0.07
C ASN A 304 -18.00 -37.29 1.30
#